data_AF-A0A0N8KPP5-F1
#
_entry.id   AF-A0A0N8KPP5-F1
#
_cell.length_a   1.000
_cell.length_b   1.000
_cell.length_c   1.000
_cell.angle_alpha   90.00
_cell.angle_beta   90.00
_cell.angle_gamma   90.00
#
_symmetry.space_group_name_H-M   'P 1'
#
loop_
_entity.id
_entity.type
_entity.pdbx_description
1 polymer ?
#
loop_
_entity_poly.entity_id
_entity_poly.type
_entity_poly.pdbx_seq_one_letter_code
_entity_poly.pdbx_strand_id
1 'polypeptide(L)'
;MIKIYVKSRGVSKDYCWLDGQQKIDKPPELPKFKVDVDDFALILQRQGDKLALLVNSLTSSKRVDSQNRKIRNFVLWVADQADESYIRSLVIQALGEDEQPLGDQLAAQLDEIISSKTTEPGFQVDFSKMENLAKQISRLEGSESSSSEAKIANLSTFKADLRNELMRFSFPKGDGLLLVIVAPNVSETNLKNQNVWRGLSNQIDSNEGWIPLKKNQSFFGRFSAAESGEFRGGERTGRKFVMLLGWLVALILLVVLIISNRQHQKELDELKEYRSLTIDKQQLRKENKKLADRNNKLQKENEKLTTSVNELQDLIEESEDFLDLFSSLFSSKAAPIIERFERYKQLGSK
;
A
#
# COMPACT_ATOMS: atom_id res chain seq x y z
N MET A 1 -17.17 22.24 2.24
CA MET A 1 -17.28 21.35 3.44
C MET A 1 -16.74 20.00 3.06
N ILE A 2 -15.90 19.37 3.89
CA ILE A 2 -15.34 18.06 3.58
C ILE A 2 -16.24 16.93 4.10
N LYS A 3 -16.62 15.99 3.24
CA LYS A 3 -17.21 14.71 3.63
C LYS A 3 -16.13 13.64 3.72
N ILE A 4 -16.26 12.75 4.71
CA ILE A 4 -15.25 11.73 5.00
C ILE A 4 -15.95 10.39 5.13
N TYR A 5 -15.47 9.40 4.38
CA TYR A 5 -15.91 8.03 4.49
C TYR A 5 -14.73 7.13 4.84
N VAL A 6 -14.94 6.19 5.76
CA VAL A 6 -13.88 5.27 6.21
C VAL A 6 -14.33 3.84 6.02
N LYS A 7 -13.56 3.07 5.26
CA LYS A 7 -13.63 1.61 5.24
C LYS A 7 -12.54 1.05 6.13
N SER A 8 -12.94 0.30 7.15
CA SER A 8 -12.02 -0.46 7.98
C SER A 8 -12.74 -1.71 8.48
N ARG A 9 -12.11 -2.42 9.40
CA ARG A 9 -12.71 -3.58 10.07
C ARG A 9 -12.36 -3.60 11.55
N GLY A 10 -13.23 -4.27 12.31
CA GLY A 10 -12.90 -4.73 13.66
C GLY A 10 -12.08 -6.02 13.63
N VAL A 11 -11.60 -6.45 14.79
CA VAL A 11 -10.78 -7.66 14.94
C VAL A 11 -11.47 -8.90 14.34
N SER A 12 -12.77 -9.06 14.58
CA SER A 12 -13.56 -10.24 14.18
C SER A 12 -14.67 -9.95 13.16
N LYS A 13 -14.75 -8.72 12.63
CA LYS A 13 -15.78 -8.30 11.65
C LYS A 13 -15.18 -8.07 10.28
N ASP A 14 -15.99 -8.20 9.24
CA ASP A 14 -15.60 -7.86 7.87
C ASP A 14 -15.51 -6.36 7.65
N TYR A 15 -14.89 -5.97 6.53
CA TYR A 15 -14.77 -4.58 6.13
C TYR A 15 -16.11 -3.94 5.84
N CYS A 16 -16.36 -2.74 6.37
CA CYS A 16 -17.51 -1.93 6.01
C CYS A 16 -17.15 -0.45 5.91
N TRP A 17 -17.92 0.29 5.11
CA TRP A 17 -17.82 1.74 5.02
C TRP A 17 -18.66 2.40 6.11
N LEU A 18 -18.12 3.48 6.67
CA LEU A 18 -18.82 4.39 7.56
C LEU A 18 -18.91 5.78 6.92
N ASP A 19 -20.09 6.40 7.03
CA ASP A 19 -20.36 7.83 6.85
C ASP A 19 -20.72 8.40 8.22
N GLY A 20 -19.81 9.16 8.81
CA GLY A 20 -19.85 9.40 10.26
C GLY A 20 -19.90 8.06 11.01
N GLN A 21 -20.80 7.90 11.97
CA GLN A 21 -20.95 6.62 12.68
C GLN A 21 -21.90 5.63 11.99
N GLN A 22 -22.48 5.99 10.83
CA GLN A 22 -23.45 5.15 10.13
C GLN A 22 -22.78 4.22 9.13
N LYS A 23 -23.10 2.93 9.18
CA LYS A 23 -22.66 1.96 8.18
C LYS A 23 -23.41 2.18 6.86
N ILE A 24 -22.65 2.21 5.77
CA ILE A 24 -23.15 2.30 4.40
C ILE A 24 -22.53 1.20 3.52
N ASP A 25 -23.16 0.91 2.39
CA ASP A 25 -22.64 -0.11 1.45
C ASP A 25 -21.45 0.42 0.65
N LYS A 26 -21.57 1.63 0.10
CA LYS A 26 -20.54 2.27 -0.71
C LYS A 26 -20.75 3.79 -0.77
N PRO A 27 -19.68 4.60 -0.67
CA PRO A 27 -19.78 6.04 -0.92
C PRO A 27 -20.19 6.34 -2.38
N PRO A 28 -21.08 7.32 -2.62
CA PRO A 28 -21.54 7.66 -3.97
C PRO A 28 -20.45 8.34 -4.80
N GLU A 29 -19.53 9.07 -4.18
CA GLU A 29 -18.44 9.80 -4.85
C GLU A 29 -17.15 8.98 -5.00
N LEU A 30 -17.20 7.65 -4.85
CA LEU A 30 -16.01 6.82 -4.99
C LEU A 30 -15.41 6.97 -6.41
N PRO A 31 -14.10 7.26 -6.54
CA PRO A 31 -13.44 7.36 -7.85
C PRO A 31 -13.62 6.09 -8.70
N LYS A 32 -13.69 6.27 -10.03
CA LYS A 32 -13.94 5.16 -10.97
C LYS A 32 -12.68 4.38 -11.33
N PHE A 33 -11.51 4.94 -11.09
CA PHE A 33 -10.23 4.28 -11.37
C PHE A 33 -10.09 3.02 -10.51
N LYS A 34 -9.76 1.89 -11.14
CA LYS A 34 -9.66 0.60 -10.47
C LYS A 34 -8.19 0.27 -10.20
N VAL A 35 -7.92 -0.05 -8.95
CA VAL A 35 -6.66 -0.63 -8.47
C VAL A 35 -6.99 -1.95 -7.77
N ASP A 36 -5.99 -2.81 -7.59
CA ASP A 36 -6.15 -3.95 -6.70
C ASP A 36 -6.51 -3.45 -5.30
N VAL A 37 -7.43 -4.14 -4.65
CA VAL A 37 -7.85 -3.83 -3.28
C VAL A 37 -6.68 -4.02 -2.31
N ASP A 38 -5.70 -4.84 -2.68
CA ASP A 38 -4.54 -5.12 -1.85
C ASP A 38 -3.43 -4.08 -1.99
N ASP A 39 -3.44 -3.27 -3.05
CA ASP A 39 -2.38 -2.33 -3.36
C ASP A 39 -2.65 -0.95 -2.79
N PHE A 40 -1.62 -0.38 -2.15
CA PHE A 40 -1.70 1.00 -1.71
C PHE A 40 -1.80 1.93 -2.92
N ALA A 41 -2.82 2.78 -2.92
CA ALA A 41 -3.00 3.78 -3.95
C ALA A 41 -3.60 5.08 -3.41
N LEU A 42 -3.18 6.20 -4.00
CA LEU A 42 -3.80 7.51 -3.85
C LEU A 42 -4.47 7.86 -5.17
N ILE A 43 -5.78 7.96 -5.16
CA ILE A 43 -6.59 8.21 -6.35
C ILE A 43 -7.36 9.51 -6.12
N LEU A 44 -7.03 10.54 -6.89
CA LEU A 44 -7.74 11.82 -6.87
C LEU A 44 -8.49 12.01 -8.19
N GLN A 45 -9.79 12.20 -8.08
CA GLN A 45 -10.64 12.50 -9.23
C GLN A 45 -11.37 13.83 -9.00
N ARG A 46 -11.41 14.65 -10.04
CA ARG A 46 -12.26 15.84 -10.10
C ARG A 46 -13.52 15.55 -10.92
N GLN A 47 -14.66 15.95 -10.39
CA GLN A 47 -15.94 15.90 -11.11
C GLN A 47 -16.76 17.16 -10.77
N GLY A 48 -16.88 18.07 -11.73
CA GLY A 48 -17.33 19.43 -11.51
C GLY A 48 -16.47 20.15 -10.47
N ASP A 49 -17.13 20.78 -9.51
CA ASP A 49 -16.48 21.52 -8.42
C ASP A 49 -16.08 20.64 -7.23
N LYS A 50 -16.12 19.32 -7.38
CA LYS A 50 -15.77 18.36 -6.32
C LYS A 50 -14.47 17.63 -6.61
N LEU A 51 -13.71 17.42 -5.55
CA LEU A 51 -12.49 16.63 -5.48
C LEU A 51 -12.75 15.41 -4.59
N ALA A 52 -12.52 14.21 -5.13
CA ALA A 52 -12.64 12.95 -4.40
C ALA A 52 -11.26 12.29 -4.31
N LEU A 53 -10.68 12.30 -3.11
CA LEU A 53 -9.41 11.64 -2.79
C LEU A 53 -9.69 10.32 -2.08
N LEU A 54 -9.43 9.21 -2.76
CA LEU A 54 -9.42 7.87 -2.18
C LEU A 54 -8.00 7.45 -1.83
N VAL A 55 -7.78 7.17 -0.56
CA VAL A 55 -6.64 6.42 -0.05
C VAL A 55 -7.05 4.95 0.03
N ASN A 56 -6.44 4.11 -0.80
CA ASN A 56 -6.74 2.69 -0.93
C ASN A 56 -5.72 1.85 -0.14
N SER A 57 -6.18 0.80 0.53
CA SER A 57 -5.34 -0.24 1.13
C SER A 57 -4.20 0.27 2.04
N LEU A 58 -4.43 1.34 2.82
CA LEU A 58 -3.40 1.84 3.72
C LEU A 58 -3.23 0.91 4.92
N THR A 59 -2.09 0.23 4.99
CA THR A 59 -1.83 -0.77 6.02
C THR A 59 -1.66 -0.11 7.39
N SER A 60 -2.42 -0.57 8.37
CA SER A 60 -2.30 -0.15 9.77
C SER A 60 -0.97 -0.62 10.35
N SER A 61 -0.31 0.25 11.11
CA SER A 61 0.89 -0.08 11.88
C SER A 61 0.53 -0.83 13.17
N LYS A 62 -0.62 -0.52 13.80
CA LYS A 62 -0.98 -1.01 15.14
C LYS A 62 -2.05 -2.12 15.15
N ARG A 63 -2.94 -2.18 14.16
CA ARG A 63 -4.14 -3.03 14.22
C ARG A 63 -4.02 -4.29 13.37
N VAL A 64 -4.44 -5.41 13.95
CA VAL A 64 -4.50 -6.73 13.32
C VAL A 64 -5.89 -7.33 13.43
N ASP A 65 -6.24 -8.20 12.49
CA ASP A 65 -7.46 -8.99 12.55
C ASP A 65 -7.29 -10.28 13.38
N SER A 66 -8.35 -11.07 13.52
CA SER A 66 -8.34 -12.36 14.23
C SER A 66 -7.38 -13.40 13.67
N GLN A 67 -6.85 -13.20 12.47
CA GLN A 67 -5.86 -14.04 11.82
C GLN A 67 -4.44 -13.44 11.90
N ASN A 68 -4.25 -12.43 12.75
CA ASN A 68 -3.00 -11.70 12.94
C ASN A 68 -2.49 -10.99 11.66
N ARG A 69 -3.38 -10.70 10.71
CA ARG A 69 -3.04 -9.92 9.51
C ARG A 69 -3.22 -8.44 9.82
N LYS A 70 -2.32 -7.59 9.31
CA LYS A 70 -2.47 -6.14 9.44
C LYS A 70 -3.76 -5.68 8.75
N ILE A 71 -4.55 -4.88 9.46
CA ILE A 71 -5.78 -4.29 8.93
C ILE A 71 -5.42 -3.19 7.94
N ARG A 72 -6.18 -3.08 6.85
CA ARG A 72 -6.01 -2.04 5.83
C ARG A 72 -7.14 -1.05 5.87
N ASN A 73 -6.83 0.23 5.80
CA ASN A 73 -7.81 1.30 5.83
C ASN A 73 -8.02 1.84 4.43
N PHE A 74 -9.26 2.18 4.14
CA PHE A 74 -9.62 2.95 2.96
C PHE A 74 -10.30 4.20 3.45
N VAL A 75 -9.87 5.35 2.96
CA VAL A 75 -10.47 6.62 3.36
C VAL A 75 -10.76 7.43 2.11
N LEU A 76 -11.99 7.91 2.02
CA LEU A 76 -12.42 8.81 0.96
C LEU A 76 -12.71 10.18 1.58
N TRP A 77 -11.95 11.19 1.14
CA TRP A 77 -12.27 12.59 1.39
C TRP A 77 -12.91 13.19 0.14
N VAL A 78 -14.08 13.81 0.31
CA VAL A 78 -14.77 14.54 -0.75
C VAL A 78 -14.84 16.00 -0.34
N ALA A 79 -14.25 16.87 -1.15
CA ALA A 79 -14.12 18.29 -0.85
C ALA A 79 -14.64 19.13 -2.04
N ASP A 80 -15.14 20.32 -1.75
CA ASP A 80 -15.42 21.31 -2.78
C ASP A 80 -14.10 21.98 -3.24
N GLN A 81 -14.12 22.67 -4.38
CA GLN A 81 -12.96 23.38 -4.91
C GLN A 81 -12.33 24.36 -3.91
N ALA A 82 -13.15 25.00 -3.06
CA ALA A 82 -12.67 25.92 -2.03
C ALA A 82 -11.79 25.23 -0.96
N ASP A 83 -11.97 23.93 -0.77
CA ASP A 83 -11.28 23.09 0.21
C ASP A 83 -10.11 22.31 -0.42
N GLU A 84 -9.68 22.67 -1.64
CA GLU A 84 -8.63 21.98 -2.39
C GLU A 84 -7.31 21.88 -1.62
N SER A 85 -6.95 22.92 -0.87
CA SER A 85 -5.74 22.96 -0.04
C SER A 85 -5.68 21.82 0.97
N TYR A 86 -6.83 21.42 1.52
CA TYR A 86 -6.93 20.30 2.45
C TYR A 86 -6.68 18.96 1.76
N ILE A 87 -7.21 18.77 0.55
CA ILE A 87 -6.94 17.57 -0.26
C ILE A 87 -5.46 17.51 -0.66
N ARG A 88 -4.86 18.62 -1.09
CA ARG A 88 -3.42 18.71 -1.37
C ARG A 88 -2.60 18.33 -0.15
N SER A 89 -2.96 18.85 1.03
CA SER A 89 -2.28 18.53 2.28
C SER A 89 -2.28 17.03 2.57
N LEU A 90 -3.43 16.36 2.41
CA LEU A 90 -3.54 14.91 2.61
C LEU A 90 -2.67 14.12 1.63
N VAL A 91 -2.63 14.52 0.36
CA VAL A 91 -1.76 13.87 -0.64
C VAL A 91 -0.28 14.03 -0.25
N ILE A 92 0.14 15.22 0.17
CA ILE A 92 1.51 15.49 0.60
C ILE A 92 1.88 14.64 1.83
N GLN A 93 0.99 14.53 2.81
CA GLN A 93 1.20 13.67 3.98
C GLN A 93 1.31 12.19 3.58
N ALA A 94 0.49 11.75 2.62
CA ALA A 94 0.56 10.38 2.12
C ALA A 94 1.83 10.10 1.29
N LEU A 95 2.37 11.10 0.60
CA LEU A 95 3.66 10.99 -0.08
C LEU A 95 4.83 10.80 0.89
N GLY A 96 4.74 11.40 2.08
CA GLY A 96 5.80 11.40 3.08
C GLY A 96 7.04 12.18 2.63
N GLU A 97 8.05 12.23 3.47
CA GLU A 97 9.35 12.82 3.13
C GLU A 97 10.22 11.85 2.31
N ASP A 98 11.38 12.31 1.86
CA ASP A 98 12.35 11.45 1.20
C ASP A 98 12.78 10.32 2.14
N GLU A 99 13.04 9.14 1.58
CA GLU A 99 13.34 7.88 2.31
C GLU A 99 12.19 7.28 3.14
N GLN A 100 11.12 8.02 3.44
CA GLN A 100 9.95 7.46 4.11
C GLN A 100 9.12 6.59 3.14
N PRO A 101 8.62 5.43 3.59
CA PRO A 101 7.71 4.63 2.77
C PRO A 101 6.41 5.39 2.49
N LEU A 102 5.87 5.15 1.30
CA LEU A 102 4.64 5.78 0.84
C LEU A 102 3.47 5.41 1.76
N GLY A 103 2.78 6.41 2.31
CA GLY A 103 1.62 6.25 3.17
C GLY A 103 1.92 6.11 4.66
N ASP A 104 3.18 5.91 5.08
CA ASP A 104 3.51 5.60 6.48
C ASP A 104 3.12 6.69 7.47
N GLN A 105 3.42 7.96 7.16
CA GLN A 105 3.04 9.09 8.00
C GLN A 105 1.51 9.14 8.20
N LEU A 106 0.76 9.02 7.10
CA LEU A 106 -0.70 9.01 7.13
C LEU A 106 -1.25 7.79 7.89
N ALA A 107 -0.61 6.62 7.76
CA ALA A 107 -1.01 5.40 8.46
C ALA A 107 -0.87 5.56 9.97
N ALA A 108 0.25 6.12 10.43
CA ALA A 108 0.50 6.38 11.85
C ALA A 108 -0.57 7.31 12.44
N GLN A 109 -0.92 8.38 11.72
CA GLN A 109 -1.97 9.31 12.14
C GLN A 109 -3.36 8.64 12.16
N LEU A 110 -3.71 7.87 11.12
CA LEU A 110 -4.99 7.16 11.06
C LEU A 110 -5.14 6.08 12.14
N ASP A 111 -4.05 5.47 12.60
CA ASP A 111 -4.08 4.49 13.69
C ASP A 111 -4.44 5.09 15.05
N GLU A 112 -4.27 6.40 15.23
CA GLU A 112 -4.72 7.12 16.43
C GLU A 112 -6.18 7.55 16.34
N ILE A 113 -6.73 7.59 15.13
CA ILE A 113 -8.08 8.09 14.84
C ILE A 113 -9.07 6.93 14.69
N ILE A 114 -8.61 5.78 14.19
CA ILE A 114 -9.42 4.59 13.95
C ILE A 114 -9.09 3.53 15.00
N SER A 115 -10.02 3.29 15.92
CA SER A 115 -9.87 2.30 17.00
C SER A 115 -10.66 1.02 16.69
N SER A 116 -10.04 -0.13 16.95
CA SER A 116 -10.73 -1.42 17.01
C SER A 116 -11.04 -1.85 18.45
N LYS A 117 -10.69 -1.03 19.45
CA LYS A 117 -10.99 -1.26 20.87
C LYS A 117 -12.36 -0.66 21.19
N THR A 118 -13.41 -1.36 20.80
CA THR A 118 -14.80 -0.96 21.03
C THR A 118 -15.49 -2.05 21.83
N THR A 119 -16.44 -1.67 22.69
CA THR A 119 -17.29 -2.62 23.45
C THR A 119 -18.16 -3.46 22.53
N GLU A 120 -18.50 -2.95 21.35
CA GLU A 120 -19.17 -3.69 20.28
C GLU A 120 -18.17 -4.20 19.24
N PRO A 121 -18.42 -5.35 18.59
CA PRO A 121 -17.54 -5.86 17.56
C PRO A 121 -17.57 -4.96 16.32
N GLY A 122 -16.46 -4.26 16.05
CA GLY A 122 -16.36 -3.31 14.95
C GLY A 122 -15.13 -2.41 15.04
N PHE A 123 -15.24 -1.20 14.49
CA PHE A 123 -14.27 -0.13 14.65
C PHE A 123 -15.00 1.19 14.85
N GLN A 124 -14.35 2.13 15.54
CA GLN A 124 -14.81 3.51 15.72
C GLN A 124 -13.81 4.46 15.07
N VAL A 125 -14.33 5.58 14.59
CA VAL A 125 -13.53 6.65 13.97
C VAL A 125 -13.85 7.95 14.67
N ASP A 126 -12.81 8.68 15.07
CA ASP A 126 -12.93 10.06 15.52
C ASP A 126 -12.95 11.00 14.30
N PHE A 127 -14.14 11.28 13.77
CA PHE A 127 -14.29 12.11 12.57
C PHE A 127 -13.85 13.56 12.79
N SER A 128 -13.93 14.07 14.03
CA SER A 128 -13.42 15.41 14.35
C SER A 128 -11.90 15.47 14.17
N LYS A 129 -11.17 14.43 14.58
CA LYS A 129 -9.74 14.32 14.28
C LYS A 129 -9.45 14.10 12.80
N MET A 130 -10.28 13.32 12.08
CA MET A 130 -10.13 13.17 10.62
C MET A 130 -10.24 14.49 9.87
N GLU A 131 -11.15 15.38 10.27
CA GLU A 131 -11.27 16.71 9.68
C GLU A 131 -10.04 17.59 9.97
N ASN A 132 -9.49 17.51 11.18
CA ASN A 132 -8.30 18.27 11.57
C ASN A 132 -7.02 17.76 10.87
N LEU A 133 -6.95 16.47 10.57
CA LEU A 133 -5.84 15.86 9.82
C LEU A 133 -5.58 16.57 8.48
N ALA A 134 -6.65 16.93 7.78
CA ALA A 134 -6.57 17.59 6.47
C ALA A 134 -6.09 19.06 6.56
N LYS A 135 -6.05 19.64 7.76
CA LYS A 135 -5.71 21.06 8.01
C LYS A 135 -4.28 21.26 8.52
N GLN A 136 -3.50 20.19 8.69
CA GLN A 136 -2.22 20.26 9.43
C GLN A 136 -1.07 20.97 8.69
N ILE A 137 -1.07 21.01 7.36
CA ILE A 137 0.01 21.68 6.61
C ILE A 137 -0.28 23.18 6.51
N SER A 138 0.49 23.97 7.25
CA SER A 138 0.32 25.43 7.41
C SER A 138 1.04 26.27 6.33
N ARG A 139 1.81 25.65 5.43
CA ARG A 139 2.57 26.33 4.35
C ARG A 139 2.34 25.70 2.99
N LEU A 140 1.11 25.76 2.49
CA LEU A 140 0.87 25.59 1.06
C LEU A 140 1.02 26.98 0.42
N GLU A 141 2.06 27.15 -0.41
CA GLU A 141 2.42 28.44 -1.01
C GLU A 141 1.47 28.83 -2.16
N GLY A 142 0.72 27.87 -2.69
CA GLY A 142 0.13 27.98 -4.02
C GLY A 142 -1.20 28.70 -4.14
N SER A 143 -1.18 29.88 -4.79
CA SER A 143 -2.27 30.45 -5.59
C SER A 143 -2.08 30.23 -7.11
N GLU A 144 -0.93 29.69 -7.53
CA GLU A 144 -0.59 29.48 -8.93
C GLU A 144 -1.24 28.21 -9.49
N SER A 145 -1.75 28.31 -10.73
CA SER A 145 -2.33 27.18 -11.44
C SER A 145 -1.23 26.28 -11.98
N SER A 146 -1.31 24.97 -11.70
CA SER A 146 -0.43 24.00 -12.35
C SER A 146 -0.65 23.95 -13.86
N SER A 147 0.37 23.47 -14.59
CA SER A 147 0.20 22.95 -15.95
C SER A 147 -0.85 21.83 -15.98
N SER A 148 -1.76 21.90 -16.95
CA SER A 148 -2.76 20.86 -17.23
C SER A 148 -2.19 19.68 -18.03
N GLU A 149 -0.89 19.68 -18.33
CA GLU A 149 -0.23 18.58 -19.04
C GLU A 149 -0.30 17.30 -18.20
N ALA A 150 -0.71 16.21 -18.82
CA ALA A 150 -0.75 14.89 -18.23
C ALA A 150 0.62 14.20 -18.39
N LYS A 151 1.17 13.64 -17.31
CA LYS A 151 2.48 12.97 -17.32
C LYS A 151 2.56 11.87 -16.26
N ILE A 152 3.40 10.88 -16.54
CA ILE A 152 3.65 9.73 -15.66
C ILE A 152 5.14 9.57 -15.40
N ALA A 153 5.52 9.01 -14.25
CA ALA A 153 6.91 8.78 -13.92
C ALA A 153 7.09 7.64 -12.92
N ASN A 154 8.34 7.22 -12.71
CA ASN A 154 8.69 6.25 -11.69
C ASN A 154 8.42 6.82 -10.28
N LEU A 155 7.70 6.06 -9.45
CA LEU A 155 7.34 6.47 -8.09
C LEU A 155 8.56 6.69 -7.20
N SER A 156 9.52 5.77 -7.16
CA SER A 156 10.69 5.90 -6.27
C SER A 156 11.56 7.13 -6.57
N THR A 157 11.61 7.56 -7.83
CA THR A 157 12.46 8.67 -8.27
C THR A 157 11.75 10.02 -8.21
N PHE A 158 10.46 10.08 -8.55
CA PHE A 158 9.72 11.35 -8.74
C PHE A 158 8.73 11.68 -7.62
N LYS A 159 8.77 10.94 -6.50
CA LYS A 159 7.96 11.19 -5.30
C LYS A 159 8.17 12.62 -4.77
N ALA A 160 9.45 13.01 -4.60
CA ALA A 160 9.85 14.31 -4.07
C ALA A 160 9.42 15.46 -4.99
N ASP A 161 9.61 15.27 -6.30
CA ASP A 161 9.22 16.23 -7.33
C ASP A 161 7.72 16.52 -7.29
N LEU A 162 6.90 15.47 -7.22
CA LEU A 162 5.45 15.63 -7.12
C LEU A 162 5.07 16.31 -5.80
N ARG A 163 5.69 15.95 -4.67
CA ARG A 163 5.45 16.62 -3.38
C ARG A 163 5.74 18.13 -3.49
N ASN A 164 6.87 18.50 -4.08
CA ASN A 164 7.26 19.90 -4.28
C ASN A 164 6.29 20.63 -5.22
N GLU A 165 5.85 19.99 -6.30
CA GLU A 165 4.82 20.52 -7.20
C GLU A 165 3.52 20.78 -6.44
N LEU A 166 3.07 19.83 -5.63
CA LEU A 166 1.83 19.96 -4.83
C LEU A 166 1.92 20.97 -3.70
N MET A 167 3.12 21.31 -3.21
CA MET A 167 3.31 22.40 -2.23
C MET A 167 3.12 23.78 -2.89
N ARG A 168 3.52 23.91 -4.17
CA ARG A 168 3.55 25.19 -4.90
C ARG A 168 2.33 25.45 -5.77
N PHE A 169 1.73 24.43 -6.37
CA PHE A 169 0.68 24.61 -7.37
C PHE A 169 -0.66 23.99 -6.96
N SER A 170 -1.73 24.62 -7.43
CA SER A 170 -3.09 24.08 -7.35
C SER A 170 -3.30 22.99 -8.40
N PHE A 171 -4.23 22.05 -8.15
CA PHE A 171 -4.64 21.06 -9.13
C PHE A 171 -5.20 21.74 -10.38
N PRO A 172 -5.01 21.14 -11.57
CA PRO A 172 -5.59 21.70 -12.78
C PRO A 172 -7.12 21.69 -12.71
N LYS A 173 -7.72 22.66 -13.39
CA LYS A 173 -9.16 22.75 -13.58
C LYS A 173 -9.64 21.72 -14.61
N GLY A 174 -10.92 21.37 -14.53
CA GLY A 174 -11.60 20.48 -15.47
C GLY A 174 -11.66 19.03 -15.01
N ASP A 175 -12.74 18.36 -15.36
CA ASP A 175 -13.04 17.01 -14.93
C ASP A 175 -11.98 16.00 -15.38
N GLY A 176 -11.75 15.00 -14.53
CA GLY A 176 -10.87 13.90 -14.86
C GLY A 176 -10.10 13.35 -13.68
N LEU A 177 -9.22 12.41 -14.01
CA LEU A 177 -8.34 11.77 -13.04
C LEU A 177 -7.10 12.63 -12.86
N LEU A 178 -7.02 13.30 -11.71
CA LEU A 178 -5.95 14.23 -11.42
C LEU A 178 -4.70 13.47 -10.98
N LEU A 179 -4.85 12.56 -10.03
CA LEU A 179 -3.73 11.91 -9.41
C LEU A 179 -3.97 10.41 -9.30
N VAL A 180 -2.96 9.64 -9.69
CA VAL A 180 -2.87 8.22 -9.39
C VAL A 180 -1.45 7.95 -8.92
N ILE A 181 -1.28 7.70 -7.63
CA ILE A 181 0.00 7.26 -7.06
C ILE A 181 -0.22 5.84 -6.60
N VAL A 182 0.49 4.88 -7.17
CA VAL A 182 0.26 3.46 -6.87
C VAL A 182 1.57 2.77 -6.57
N ALA A 183 1.64 2.17 -5.39
CA ALA A 183 2.61 1.12 -5.13
C ALA A 183 2.03 -0.22 -5.60
N PRO A 184 2.83 -1.24 -5.87
CA PRO A 184 3.78 -1.43 -6.96
C PRO A 184 3.17 -1.95 -8.28
N ASN A 185 1.84 -2.06 -8.48
CA ASN A 185 1.28 -2.93 -9.55
C ASN A 185 0.48 -2.26 -10.66
N VAL A 186 0.43 -0.92 -10.77
CA VAL A 186 -0.29 -0.28 -11.89
C VAL A 186 0.66 -0.10 -13.07
N SER A 187 0.30 -0.73 -14.19
CA SER A 187 1.10 -0.70 -15.42
C SER A 187 1.10 0.69 -16.06
N GLU A 188 2.20 1.00 -16.74
CA GLU A 188 2.36 2.22 -17.54
C GLU A 188 1.20 2.40 -18.54
N THR A 189 0.77 1.31 -19.17
CA THR A 189 -0.30 1.32 -20.18
C THR A 189 -1.65 1.71 -19.59
N ASN A 190 -1.95 1.27 -18.35
CA ASN A 190 -3.18 1.67 -17.66
C ASN A 190 -3.19 3.18 -17.40
N LEU A 191 -2.10 3.73 -16.85
CA LEU A 191 -1.97 5.16 -16.59
C LEU A 191 -2.08 6.00 -17.88
N LYS A 192 -1.44 5.55 -18.97
CA LYS A 192 -1.53 6.16 -20.30
C LYS A 192 -2.97 6.19 -20.81
N ASN A 193 -3.68 5.06 -20.75
CA ASN A 193 -5.05 4.93 -21.24
C ASN A 193 -6.05 5.81 -20.47
N GLN A 194 -5.80 6.04 -19.19
CA GLN A 194 -6.67 6.85 -18.33
C GLN A 194 -6.33 8.35 -18.37
N ASN A 195 -5.28 8.76 -19.10
CA ASN A 195 -4.85 10.15 -19.27
C ASN A 195 -4.75 10.91 -17.94
N VAL A 196 -4.12 10.29 -16.94
CA VAL A 196 -3.96 10.86 -15.60
C VAL A 196 -3.08 12.11 -15.63
N TRP A 197 -3.43 13.15 -14.87
CA TRP A 197 -2.60 14.36 -14.80
C TRP A 197 -1.22 14.08 -14.20
N ARG A 198 -1.15 13.43 -13.04
CA ARG A 198 0.09 12.92 -12.44
C ARG A 198 -0.07 11.45 -12.10
N GLY A 199 0.66 10.58 -12.81
CA GLY A 199 0.71 9.14 -12.53
C GLY A 199 2.07 8.71 -12.01
N LEU A 200 2.13 8.10 -10.84
CA LEU A 200 3.36 7.51 -10.30
C LEU A 200 3.17 6.01 -10.07
N SER A 201 4.12 5.21 -10.56
CA SER A 201 4.15 3.75 -10.36
C SER A 201 5.57 3.24 -10.32
N ASN A 202 5.82 2.16 -9.57
CA ASN A 202 7.11 1.45 -9.58
C ASN A 202 7.31 0.61 -10.86
N GLN A 203 6.25 0.40 -11.67
CA GLN A 203 6.31 -0.34 -12.94
C GLN A 203 6.72 0.55 -14.13
N ILE A 204 7.05 1.82 -13.89
CA ILE A 204 7.53 2.72 -14.93
C ILE A 204 9.06 2.68 -14.89
N ASP A 205 9.66 2.12 -15.94
CA ASP A 205 11.11 1.90 -16.04
C ASP A 205 11.91 3.18 -16.35
N SER A 206 11.24 4.32 -16.55
CA SER A 206 11.93 5.58 -16.83
C SER A 206 12.43 6.24 -15.53
N ASN A 207 13.74 6.16 -15.34
CA ASN A 207 14.46 6.94 -14.33
C ASN A 207 14.89 8.32 -14.85
N GLU A 208 14.71 8.59 -16.14
CA GLU A 208 15.28 9.76 -16.82
C GLU A 208 14.38 10.99 -16.82
N GLY A 209 13.09 10.86 -16.45
CA GLY A 209 12.19 12.00 -16.47
C GLY A 209 10.71 11.65 -16.37
N TRP A 210 9.89 12.70 -16.32
CA TRP A 210 8.46 12.57 -16.55
C TRP A 210 8.18 12.25 -18.02
N ILE A 211 7.34 11.24 -18.26
CA ILE A 211 6.84 10.86 -19.57
C ILE A 211 5.54 11.63 -19.85
N PRO A 212 5.51 12.55 -20.82
CA PRO A 212 4.28 13.26 -21.17
C PRO A 212 3.29 12.32 -21.84
N LEU A 213 2.01 12.45 -21.48
CA LEU A 213 0.91 11.73 -22.09
C LEU A 213 0.37 12.57 -23.25
N LYS A 214 0.38 12.00 -24.46
CA LYS A 214 -0.29 12.62 -25.60
C LYS A 214 -1.78 12.64 -25.32
N LYS A 215 -2.38 13.83 -25.37
CA LYS A 215 -3.83 14.02 -25.25
C LYS A 215 -4.49 13.22 -26.38
N ASN A 216 -5.02 12.05 -26.07
CA ASN A 216 -5.83 11.30 -27.02
C ASN A 216 -7.03 12.21 -27.36
N GLN A 217 -7.05 12.73 -28.59
CA GLN A 217 -8.21 13.44 -29.10
C GLN A 217 -9.39 12.47 -29.06
N SER A 218 -10.30 12.70 -28.11
CA SER A 218 -11.72 12.33 -28.14
C SER A 218 -12.07 10.97 -28.75
N PHE A 219 -12.25 9.95 -27.90
CA PHE A 219 -13.12 8.81 -28.23
C PHE A 219 -14.59 9.03 -27.79
N PHE A 220 -14.89 10.17 -27.17
CA PHE A 220 -16.26 10.62 -26.87
C PHE A 220 -16.58 11.85 -27.72
N GLY A 221 -17.17 11.64 -28.90
CA GLY A 221 -17.61 12.75 -29.75
C GLY A 221 -17.85 12.39 -31.20
N ARG A 222 -18.66 11.36 -31.49
CA ARG A 222 -19.25 11.19 -32.83
C ARG A 222 -20.49 10.29 -32.79
N PHE A 223 -21.55 10.81 -32.19
CA PHE A 223 -22.92 10.48 -32.58
C PHE A 223 -23.73 11.77 -32.53
N SER A 224 -23.69 12.54 -33.63
CA SER A 224 -24.78 13.38 -34.16
C SER A 224 -24.29 14.20 -35.35
N ALA A 225 -25.22 14.45 -36.28
CA ALA A 225 -25.13 15.23 -37.51
C ALA A 225 -24.49 14.55 -38.73
N ALA A 226 -25.29 13.74 -39.43
CA ALA A 226 -25.15 13.55 -40.87
C ALA A 226 -26.55 13.54 -41.51
N GLU A 227 -26.97 14.70 -42.02
CA GLU A 227 -27.99 14.96 -43.05
C GLU A 227 -27.81 16.47 -43.36
N SER A 228 -27.72 16.98 -44.58
CA SER A 228 -27.95 16.46 -45.92
C SER A 228 -27.19 17.37 -46.90
N GLY A 229 -26.42 16.81 -47.83
CA GLY A 229 -25.82 17.56 -48.93
C GLY A 229 -26.16 16.85 -50.25
N GLU A 230 -26.94 17.53 -51.08
CA GLU A 230 -27.29 17.12 -52.44
C GLU A 230 -26.03 16.79 -53.26
N PHE A 231 -26.05 15.68 -54.00
CA PHE A 231 -25.17 15.51 -55.15
C PHE A 231 -25.94 14.90 -56.33
N ARG A 232 -25.91 15.63 -57.43
CA ARG A 232 -26.58 15.35 -58.70
C ARG A 232 -25.60 14.65 -59.64
N GLY A 233 -26.01 13.50 -60.18
CA GLY A 233 -25.77 13.02 -61.55
C GLY A 233 -24.35 12.64 -62.00
N GLY A 234 -24.21 11.41 -62.51
CA GLY A 234 -23.09 11.02 -63.39
C GLY A 234 -22.85 9.52 -63.54
N GLU A 235 -23.72 8.82 -64.28
CA GLU A 235 -23.50 7.43 -64.69
C GLU A 235 -22.37 7.30 -65.73
N ARG A 236 -21.35 6.48 -65.44
CA ARG A 236 -20.66 5.52 -66.36
C ARG A 236 -19.27 5.10 -65.84
N THR A 237 -19.20 4.32 -64.76
CA THR A 237 -17.94 3.64 -64.32
C THR A 237 -18.16 2.33 -63.52
N GLY A 238 -19.34 1.69 -63.65
CA GLY A 238 -19.82 0.65 -62.73
C GLY A 238 -19.08 -0.70 -62.69
N ARG A 239 -18.17 -1.02 -63.62
CA ARG A 239 -17.47 -2.34 -63.61
C ARG A 239 -16.08 -2.32 -62.97
N LYS A 240 -15.37 -1.19 -62.95
CA LYS A 240 -14.04 -1.08 -62.30
C LYS A 240 -14.14 -0.76 -60.81
N PHE A 241 -15.17 -0.03 -60.39
CA PHE A 241 -15.40 0.29 -58.98
C PHE A 241 -15.78 -0.93 -58.13
N VAL A 242 -16.54 -1.89 -58.67
CA VAL A 242 -16.96 -3.09 -57.92
C VAL A 242 -15.76 -3.99 -57.58
N MET A 243 -14.78 -4.12 -58.48
CA MET A 243 -13.55 -4.89 -58.20
C MET A 243 -12.65 -4.19 -57.17
N LEU A 244 -12.51 -2.87 -57.24
CA LEU A 244 -11.73 -2.10 -56.26
C LEU A 244 -12.37 -2.14 -54.86
N LEU A 245 -13.70 -2.10 -54.78
CA LEU A 245 -14.42 -2.22 -53.51
C LEU A 245 -14.22 -3.61 -52.88
N GLY A 246 -14.26 -4.67 -53.70
CA GLY A 246 -14.02 -6.04 -53.23
C GLY A 246 -12.62 -6.25 -52.66
N TRP A 247 -11.60 -5.70 -53.33
CA TRP A 247 -10.21 -5.75 -52.84
C TRP A 247 -10.01 -4.96 -51.54
N LEU A 248 -10.68 -3.81 -51.41
CA LEU A 248 -10.61 -2.99 -50.21
C LEU A 248 -11.27 -3.69 -49.00
N VAL A 249 -12.39 -4.38 -49.20
CA VAL A 249 -13.03 -5.20 -48.16
C VAL A 249 -12.13 -6.37 -47.74
N ALA A 250 -11.50 -7.07 -48.70
CA ALA A 250 -10.59 -8.15 -48.40
C ALA A 250 -9.35 -7.67 -47.61
N LEU A 251 -8.81 -6.51 -47.95
CA LEU A 251 -7.69 -5.89 -47.23
C LEU A 251 -8.08 -5.53 -45.79
N ILE A 252 -9.27 -4.96 -45.60
CA ILE A 252 -9.80 -4.65 -44.26
C ILE A 252 -9.94 -5.93 -43.43
N LEU A 253 -10.50 -7.00 -44.00
CA LEU A 253 -10.63 -8.28 -43.31
C LEU A 253 -9.27 -8.88 -42.93
N LEU A 254 -8.26 -8.78 -43.81
CA LEU A 254 -6.90 -9.22 -43.52
C LEU A 254 -6.28 -8.44 -42.36
N VAL A 255 -6.45 -7.12 -42.34
CA VAL A 255 -5.98 -6.26 -41.24
C VAL A 255 -6.67 -6.62 -39.93
N VAL A 256 -7.99 -6.85 -39.95
CA VAL A 256 -8.76 -7.31 -38.77
C VAL A 256 -8.24 -8.65 -38.27
N LEU A 257 -7.96 -9.61 -39.15
CA LEU A 257 -7.39 -10.91 -38.78
C LEU A 257 -5.99 -10.77 -38.15
N ILE A 258 -5.13 -9.89 -38.69
CA ILE A 258 -3.79 -9.63 -38.13
C ILE A 258 -3.91 -9.00 -36.73
N ILE A 259 -4.83 -8.04 -36.55
CA ILE A 259 -5.08 -7.40 -35.25
C ILE A 259 -5.61 -8.43 -34.25
N SER A 260 -6.60 -9.23 -34.64
CA SER A 260 -7.18 -10.29 -33.80
C SER A 260 -6.14 -11.32 -33.39
N ASN A 261 -5.26 -11.75 -34.31
CA ASN A 261 -4.19 -12.68 -34.01
C ASN A 261 -3.16 -12.08 -33.04
N ARG A 262 -2.79 -10.80 -33.22
CA ARG A 262 -1.92 -10.10 -32.26
C ARG A 262 -2.55 -10.00 -30.87
N GLN A 263 -3.86 -9.79 -30.79
CA GLN A 263 -4.57 -9.73 -29.52
C GLN A 263 -4.58 -11.09 -28.81
N HIS A 264 -4.86 -12.19 -29.53
CA HIS A 264 -4.78 -13.53 -28.96
C HIS A 264 -3.37 -13.92 -28.49
N GLN A 265 -2.32 -13.51 -29.19
CA GLN A 265 -0.95 -13.76 -28.72
C GLN A 265 -0.65 -13.05 -27.38
N LYS A 266 -1.16 -11.82 -27.20
CA LYS A 266 -1.03 -11.11 -25.91
C LYS A 266 -1.74 -11.84 -24.77
N GLU A 267 -2.97 -12.31 -25.00
CA GLU A 267 -3.72 -13.10 -24.01
C GLU A 267 -2.98 -14.39 -23.63
N LEU A 268 -2.34 -15.04 -24.60
CA LEU A 268 -1.53 -16.25 -24.37
C LEU A 268 -0.30 -15.96 -23.50
N ASP A 269 0.38 -14.84 -23.71
CA ASP A 269 1.56 -14.48 -22.94
C ASP A 269 1.18 -14.04 -21.51
N GLU A 270 0.10 -13.27 -21.35
CA GLU A 270 -0.49 -12.95 -20.04
C GLU A 270 -0.89 -14.21 -19.26
N LEU A 271 -1.45 -15.22 -19.94
CA LEU A 271 -1.80 -16.51 -19.32
C LEU A 271 -0.57 -17.32 -18.89
N LYS A 272 0.52 -17.29 -19.66
CA LYS A 272 1.78 -17.94 -19.28
C LYS A 272 2.38 -17.27 -18.04
N GLU A 273 2.39 -15.94 -18.01
CA GLU A 273 2.87 -15.16 -16.87
C GLU A 273 2.02 -15.41 -15.62
N TYR A 274 0.70 -15.48 -15.76
CA TYR A 274 -0.18 -15.82 -14.64
C TYR A 274 0.08 -17.24 -14.11
N ARG A 275 0.36 -18.20 -15.00
CA ARG A 275 0.71 -19.58 -14.60
C ARG A 275 2.06 -19.62 -13.88
N SER A 276 3.09 -18.90 -14.34
CA SER A 276 4.39 -18.85 -13.65
C SER A 276 4.26 -18.19 -12.28
N LEU A 277 3.54 -17.07 -12.17
CA LEU A 277 3.28 -16.39 -10.90
C LEU A 277 2.54 -17.31 -9.90
N THR A 278 1.64 -18.16 -10.40
CA THR A 278 0.92 -19.13 -9.56
C THR A 278 1.87 -20.20 -9.00
N ILE A 279 2.82 -20.67 -9.81
CA ILE A 279 3.83 -21.65 -9.39
C ILE A 279 4.74 -21.01 -8.33
N ASP A 280 5.20 -19.77 -8.55
CA ASP A 280 6.06 -19.05 -7.60
C ASP A 280 5.36 -18.81 -6.26
N LYS A 281 4.08 -18.41 -6.30
CA LYS A 281 3.25 -18.27 -5.08
C LYS A 281 3.11 -19.59 -4.32
N GLN A 282 2.99 -20.73 -5.02
CA GLN A 282 2.94 -22.04 -4.37
C GLN A 282 4.28 -22.43 -3.76
N GLN A 283 5.39 -22.10 -4.42
CA GLN A 283 6.73 -22.36 -3.90
C GLN A 283 7.01 -21.52 -2.65
N LEU A 284 6.72 -20.21 -2.70
CA LEU A 284 6.83 -19.32 -1.54
C LEU A 284 6.00 -19.79 -0.34
N ARG A 285 4.78 -20.32 -0.58
CA ARG A 285 3.96 -20.93 0.49
C ARG A 285 4.63 -22.16 1.11
N LYS A 286 5.27 -23.01 0.31
CA LYS A 286 6.00 -24.18 0.81
C LYS A 286 7.24 -23.77 1.63
N GLU A 287 7.98 -22.76 1.17
CA GLU A 287 9.14 -22.24 1.88
C GLU A 287 8.75 -21.56 3.20
N ASN A 288 7.71 -20.73 3.20
CA ASN A 288 7.19 -20.12 4.43
C ASN A 288 6.72 -21.17 5.45
N LYS A 289 6.08 -22.25 4.99
CA LYS A 289 5.69 -23.36 5.86
C LYS A 289 6.92 -24.04 6.48
N LYS A 290 7.96 -24.32 5.68
CA LYS A 290 9.22 -24.88 6.18
C LYS A 290 9.92 -23.96 7.20
N LEU A 291 9.90 -22.65 6.97
CA LEU A 291 10.45 -21.67 7.90
C LEU A 291 9.67 -21.62 9.21
N ALA A 292 8.34 -21.68 9.15
CA ALA A 292 7.50 -21.75 10.34
C ALA A 292 7.78 -23.02 11.16
N ASP A 293 7.89 -24.18 10.51
CA ASP A 293 8.24 -25.44 11.17
C ASP A 293 9.64 -25.37 11.81
N ARG A 294 10.61 -24.75 11.15
CA ARG A 294 11.97 -24.54 11.68
C ARG A 294 11.97 -23.61 12.89
N ASN A 295 11.22 -22.51 12.85
CA ASN A 295 11.10 -21.58 13.98
C ASN A 295 10.45 -22.26 15.19
N ASN A 296 9.38 -23.05 14.98
CA ASN A 296 8.77 -23.81 16.07
C ASN A 296 9.73 -24.82 16.70
N LYS A 297 10.61 -25.45 15.90
CA LYS A 297 11.63 -26.35 16.41
C LYS A 297 12.68 -25.60 17.25
N LEU A 298 13.18 -24.47 16.76
CA LEU A 298 14.13 -23.62 17.48
C LEU A 298 13.54 -23.08 18.79
N GLN A 299 12.25 -22.73 18.80
CA GLN A 299 11.58 -22.29 20.01
C GLN A 299 11.54 -23.40 21.08
N LYS A 300 11.20 -24.64 20.69
CA LYS A 300 11.24 -25.79 21.61
C LYS A 300 12.64 -26.09 22.13
N GLU A 301 13.66 -25.95 21.27
CA GLU A 301 15.06 -26.12 21.67
C GLU A 301 15.49 -25.04 22.68
N ASN A 302 15.09 -23.78 22.46
CA ASN A 302 15.33 -22.68 23.41
C ASN A 302 14.63 -22.91 24.75
N GLU A 303 13.35 -23.32 24.74
CA GLU A 303 12.61 -23.63 25.97
C GLU A 303 13.32 -24.72 26.78
N LYS A 304 13.79 -25.78 26.12
CA LYS A 304 14.57 -26.85 26.76
C LYS A 304 15.89 -26.32 27.33
N LEU A 305 16.58 -25.46 26.59
CA LEU A 305 17.84 -24.85 27.05
C LEU A 305 17.62 -23.99 28.29
N THR A 306 16.54 -23.20 28.31
CA THR A 306 16.16 -22.38 29.47
C THR A 306 15.88 -23.24 30.70
N THR A 307 15.17 -24.36 30.55
CA THR A 307 14.95 -25.31 31.66
C THR A 307 16.28 -25.84 32.21
N SER A 308 17.19 -26.29 31.33
CA SER A 308 18.49 -26.80 31.77
C SER A 308 19.38 -25.73 32.41
N VAL A 309 19.30 -24.48 31.97
CA VAL A 309 20.02 -23.36 32.61
C VAL A 309 19.49 -23.12 34.03
N ASN A 310 18.17 -23.15 34.22
CA ASN A 310 17.58 -23.00 35.56
C ASN A 310 17.99 -24.15 36.48
N GLU A 311 17.94 -25.40 36.00
CA GLU A 311 18.40 -26.57 36.77
C GLU A 311 19.88 -26.46 37.20
N LEU A 312 20.75 -25.96 36.31
CA LEU A 312 22.15 -25.71 36.64
C LEU A 312 22.31 -24.60 37.67
N GLN A 313 21.45 -23.57 37.61
CA GLN A 313 21.49 -22.46 38.55
C GLN A 313 21.07 -22.90 39.95
N ASP A 314 20.03 -23.73 40.05
CA ASP A 314 19.61 -24.36 41.32
C ASP A 314 20.73 -25.23 41.92
N LEU A 315 21.43 -26.01 41.09
CA LEU A 315 22.57 -26.83 41.53
C LEU A 315 23.76 -25.99 42.01
N ILE A 316 24.01 -24.83 41.39
CA ILE A 316 25.06 -23.91 41.83
C ILE A 316 24.69 -23.34 43.21
N GLU A 317 23.46 -22.90 43.40
CA GLU A 317 22.97 -22.38 44.69
C GLU A 317 23.08 -23.43 45.81
N GLU A 318 22.68 -24.68 45.55
CA GLU A 318 22.84 -25.79 46.50
C GLU A 318 24.32 -26.06 46.84
N SER A 319 25.21 -25.92 45.85
CA SER A 319 26.65 -26.09 46.08
C SER A 319 27.28 -24.97 46.90
N GLU A 320 26.80 -23.73 46.74
CA GLU A 320 27.23 -22.58 47.54
C GLU A 320 26.77 -22.73 49.00
N ASP A 321 25.52 -23.11 49.22
CA ASP A 321 24.98 -23.42 50.55
C ASP A 321 25.78 -24.52 51.26
N PHE A 322 26.16 -25.57 50.53
CA PHE A 322 26.99 -26.65 51.07
C PHE A 322 28.39 -26.16 51.47
N LEU A 323 29.01 -25.31 50.65
CA LEU A 323 30.33 -24.74 50.94
C LEU A 323 30.30 -23.84 52.18
N ASP A 324 29.25 -23.05 52.34
CA ASP A 324 29.06 -22.21 53.52
C ASP A 324 28.87 -23.05 54.79
N LEU A 325 28.06 -24.11 54.71
CA LEU A 325 27.89 -25.07 55.80
C LEU A 325 29.22 -25.75 56.16
N PHE A 326 29.98 -26.20 55.16
CA PHE A 326 31.27 -26.85 55.35
C PHE A 326 32.28 -25.90 56.00
N SER A 327 32.36 -24.65 55.54
CA SER A 327 33.22 -23.60 56.10
C SER A 327 32.90 -23.33 57.59
N SER A 328 31.60 -23.27 57.93
CA SER A 328 31.15 -23.09 59.31
C SER A 328 31.50 -24.28 60.23
N LEU A 329 31.34 -25.50 59.74
CA LEU A 329 31.69 -26.74 60.45
C LEU A 329 33.20 -26.85 60.65
N PHE A 330 33.97 -26.53 59.62
CA PHE A 330 35.43 -26.55 59.68
C PHE A 330 35.93 -25.54 60.72
N SER A 331 35.42 -24.32 60.69
CA SER A 331 35.79 -23.25 61.63
C SER A 331 35.41 -23.58 63.08
N SER A 332 34.23 -24.17 63.31
CA SER A 332 33.71 -24.44 64.66
C SER A 332 34.27 -25.71 65.30
N LYS A 333 34.55 -26.76 64.51
CA LYS A 333 34.95 -28.08 65.04
C LYS A 333 36.36 -28.49 64.66
N ALA A 334 36.77 -28.34 63.41
CA ALA A 334 38.05 -28.86 62.93
C ALA A 334 39.23 -27.93 63.26
N ALA A 335 39.07 -26.62 63.04
CA ALA A 335 40.11 -25.63 63.29
C ALA A 335 40.63 -25.62 64.74
N PRO A 336 39.77 -25.68 65.79
CA PRO A 336 40.24 -25.73 67.18
C PRO A 336 41.01 -27.01 67.51
N ILE A 337 40.66 -28.14 66.89
CA ILE A 337 41.34 -29.43 67.09
C ILE A 337 42.74 -29.38 66.46
N ILE A 338 42.83 -28.88 65.23
CA ILE A 338 44.11 -28.72 64.52
C ILE A 338 45.03 -27.77 65.29
N GLU A 339 44.51 -26.64 65.76
CA GLU A 339 45.29 -25.66 66.53
C GLU A 339 45.77 -26.24 67.88
N ARG A 340 44.96 -27.11 68.50
CA ARG A 340 45.35 -27.83 69.72
C ARG A 340 46.45 -28.87 69.43
N PHE A 341 46.37 -29.57 68.30
CA PHE A 341 47.37 -30.55 67.85
C PHE A 341 48.71 -29.89 67.51
N GLU A 342 48.68 -28.75 66.80
CA GLU A 342 49.84 -27.89 66.54
C GLU A 342 50.52 -27.43 67.84
N ARG A 343 49.74 -26.98 68.83
CA ARG A 343 50.25 -26.65 70.17
C ARG A 343 50.94 -27.83 70.86
N TYR A 344 50.38 -29.03 70.79
CA TYR A 344 51.01 -30.23 71.37
C TYR A 344 52.34 -30.57 70.67
N LYS A 345 52.41 -30.40 69.34
CA LYS A 345 53.63 -30.61 68.56
C LYS A 345 54.75 -29.64 68.95
N GLN A 346 54.42 -28.38 69.24
CA GLN A 346 55.38 -27.39 69.72
C GLN A 346 55.86 -27.66 71.16
N LEU A 347 55.00 -28.22 72.02
CA LEU A 347 55.35 -28.60 73.39
C LEU A 347 56.25 -29.85 73.46
N GLY A 348 56.14 -30.78 72.51
CA GLY A 348 56.98 -31.98 72.42
C GLY A 348 58.35 -31.79 71.74
N SER A 349 58.68 -30.57 71.29
CA SER A 349 59.93 -30.23 70.61
C SER A 349 60.91 -29.42 71.47
N LYS A 350 60.75 -29.43 72.80
CA LYS A 350 61.67 -28.80 73.76
C LYS A 350 62.49 -29.82 74.53
#